data_AF-A0A2M8DSF9-F1
#
_entry.id   AF-A0A2M8DSF9-F1
#
_cell.length_a   1.000
_cell.length_b   1.000
_cell.length_c   1.000
_cell.angle_alpha   90.00
_cell.angle_beta   90.00
_cell.angle_gamma   90.00
#
_symmetry.space_group_name_H-M   'P 1'
#
loop_
_entity.id
_entity.type
_entity.pdbx_description
1 polymer ?
#
loop_
_entity_poly.entity_id
_entity_poly.type
_entity_poly.pdbx_seq_one_letter_code
_entity_poly.pdbx_strand_id
1 'polypeptide(L)'
;MRRVIIIITVIFSSLLWWGVYMADNSNKESTVYFFQDVQRDVLRVASSSLNNWLVNHVQNNPTLDLSKLPQDYFREQRSPISPTTYGDVFIFQNGSPIFDNYRMFLDKYPGQNIKDFIEVQSETAGADHYYQLVDEINKNSEGQGYWTWDAERRGVEWAVWMPMSFEGQDFVLLITTPQQIIFDVASVSQNKLYYMFIASIANILLILVFIFFYYWQEKKIRDALSESGNVTKIGELQHDLETCKLKLENQSNQYQKVSEELESAMNMMIDKDMKINEVQNKLKDRMNG
;
A
#
# COMPACT_ATOMS: atom_id res chain seq x y z
N MET A 1 4.44 -15.69 -19.87
CA MET A 1 5.30 -15.04 -18.87
C MET A 1 5.07 -13.53 -18.74
N ARG A 2 5.17 -12.72 -19.80
CA ARG A 2 5.00 -11.25 -19.71
C ARG A 2 3.72 -10.79 -18.98
N ARG A 3 2.56 -11.37 -19.35
CA ARG A 3 1.27 -11.09 -18.70
C ARG A 3 1.25 -11.45 -17.21
N VAL A 4 1.92 -12.54 -16.83
CA VAL A 4 1.98 -13.00 -15.43
C VAL A 4 2.80 -12.03 -14.57
N ILE A 5 3.93 -11.54 -15.09
CA ILE A 5 4.76 -10.56 -14.37
C ILE A 5 3.97 -9.27 -14.13
N ILE A 6 3.29 -8.75 -15.15
CA ILE A 6 2.47 -7.53 -15.02
C ILE A 6 1.38 -7.72 -13.96
N ILE A 7 0.68 -8.86 -13.97
CA ILE A 7 -0.36 -9.17 -12.99
C ILE A 7 0.22 -9.20 -11.57
N ILE A 8 1.37 -9.85 -11.38
CA ILE A 8 2.05 -9.90 -10.09
C ILE A 8 2.42 -8.50 -9.62
N THR A 9 3.03 -7.67 -10.46
CA THR A 9 3.40 -6.30 -10.10
C THR A 9 2.18 -5.49 -9.66
N VAL A 10 1.08 -5.57 -10.42
CA VAL A 10 -0.17 -4.87 -10.08
C VAL A 10 -0.69 -5.34 -8.72
N ILE A 11 -0.72 -6.65 -8.47
CA ILE A 11 -1.18 -7.20 -7.18
C ILE A 11 -0.30 -6.69 -6.02
N PHE A 12 1.03 -6.75 -6.16
CA PHE A 12 1.94 -6.27 -5.12
C PHE A 12 1.79 -4.76 -4.88
N SER A 13 1.67 -3.96 -5.93
CA SER A 13 1.43 -2.52 -5.81
C SER A 13 0.10 -2.23 -5.12
N SER A 14 -0.98 -2.95 -5.46
CA SER A 14 -2.29 -2.81 -4.81
C SER A 14 -2.23 -3.18 -3.33
N LEU A 15 -1.58 -4.30 -2.98
CA LEU A 15 -1.41 -4.72 -1.59
C LEU A 15 -0.61 -3.72 -0.76
N LEU A 16 0.41 -3.11 -1.38
CA LEU A 16 1.24 -2.11 -0.73
C LEU A 16 0.44 -0.82 -0.44
N TRP A 17 -0.36 -0.33 -1.39
CA TRP A 17 -1.25 0.82 -1.15
C TRP A 17 -2.36 0.51 -0.16
N TRP A 18 -2.89 -0.71 -0.16
CA TRP A 18 -3.80 -1.19 0.87
C TRP A 18 -3.15 -1.15 2.26
N GLY A 19 -1.89 -1.56 2.37
CA GLY A 19 -1.11 -1.46 3.61
C GLY A 19 -0.96 -0.03 4.12
N VAL A 20 -0.70 0.94 3.23
CA VAL A 20 -0.67 2.38 3.58
C VAL A 20 -2.02 2.84 4.13
N TYR A 21 -3.12 2.45 3.47
CA TYR A 21 -4.46 2.80 3.92
C TYR A 21 -4.77 2.25 5.31
N MET A 22 -4.44 0.97 5.56
CA MET A 22 -4.64 0.34 6.88
C MET A 22 -3.77 0.99 7.97
N ALA A 23 -2.51 1.32 7.65
CA ALA A 23 -1.62 2.00 8.57
C ALA A 23 -2.09 3.42 8.93
N ASP A 24 -2.56 4.20 7.94
CA ASP A 24 -3.13 5.53 8.17
C ASP A 24 -4.36 5.48 9.08
N ASN A 25 -5.28 4.54 8.82
CA ASN A 25 -6.48 4.36 9.65
C ASN A 25 -6.13 3.90 11.08
N SER A 26 -5.23 2.93 11.21
CA SER A 26 -4.78 2.45 12.53
C SER A 26 -4.09 3.56 13.34
N ASN A 27 -3.28 4.40 12.69
CA ASN A 27 -2.65 5.54 13.34
C ASN A 27 -3.69 6.58 13.79
N LYS A 28 -4.70 6.89 12.96
CA LYS A 28 -5.80 7.79 13.32
C LYS A 28 -6.58 7.28 14.54
N GLU A 29 -6.96 6.01 14.52
CA GLU A 29 -7.72 5.37 15.60
C GLU A 29 -6.91 5.36 16.90
N SER A 30 -5.65 4.95 16.85
CA SER A 30 -4.77 4.94 18.04
C SER A 30 -4.55 6.34 18.60
N THR A 31 -4.45 7.35 17.73
CA THR A 31 -4.31 8.75 18.13
C THR A 31 -5.57 9.24 18.86
N VAL A 32 -6.76 8.93 18.34
CA VAL A 32 -8.03 9.27 18.98
C VAL A 32 -8.12 8.64 20.37
N TYR A 33 -7.87 7.32 20.48
CA TYR A 33 -7.93 6.64 21.78
C TYR A 33 -6.95 7.22 22.79
N PHE A 34 -5.70 7.45 22.38
CA PHE A 34 -4.71 8.08 23.26
C PHE A 34 -5.16 9.47 23.71
N PHE A 35 -5.73 10.27 22.80
CA PHE A 35 -6.21 11.60 23.13
C PHE A 35 -7.40 11.56 24.10
N GLN A 36 -8.33 10.62 23.91
CA GLN A 36 -9.45 10.41 24.84
C GLN A 36 -8.97 9.94 26.23
N ASP A 37 -7.93 9.11 26.31
CA ASP A 37 -7.33 8.74 27.60
C ASP A 37 -6.74 9.96 28.31
N VAL A 38 -6.03 10.84 27.57
CA VAL A 38 -5.52 12.10 28.11
C VAL A 38 -6.66 13.03 28.55
N GLN A 39 -7.72 13.17 27.74
CA GLN A 39 -8.91 13.95 28.12
C GLN A 39 -9.55 13.42 29.40
N ARG A 40 -9.63 12.09 29.56
CA ARG A 40 -10.15 11.45 30.78
C ARG A 40 -9.31 11.80 31.99
N ASP A 41 -7.98 11.72 31.89
CA ASP A 41 -7.09 12.08 33.00
C ASP A 41 -7.18 13.56 33.35
N VAL A 42 -7.31 14.43 32.35
CA VAL A 42 -7.62 15.86 32.55
C VAL A 42 -8.94 16.04 33.30
N LEU A 43 -9.99 15.32 32.91
CA LEU A 43 -11.28 15.35 33.60
C LEU A 43 -11.19 14.86 35.05
N ARG A 44 -10.40 13.81 35.34
CA ARG A 44 -10.19 13.32 36.72
C ARG A 44 -9.54 14.38 37.60
N VAL A 45 -8.50 15.04 37.08
CA VAL A 45 -7.80 16.11 37.79
C VAL A 45 -8.72 17.32 37.97
N ALA A 46 -9.44 17.71 36.92
CA ALA A 46 -10.40 18.82 36.97
C ALA A 46 -11.53 18.53 37.96
N SER A 47 -12.07 17.30 37.96
CA SER A 47 -13.10 16.84 38.89
C SER A 47 -12.61 16.91 40.34
N SER A 48 -11.43 16.35 40.65
CA SER A 48 -10.85 16.47 42.00
C SER A 48 -10.61 17.92 42.41
N SER A 49 -10.11 18.76 41.51
CA SER A 49 -9.84 20.17 41.78
C SER A 49 -11.12 20.97 42.04
N LEU A 50 -12.15 20.76 41.21
CA LEU A 50 -13.46 21.37 41.36
C LEU A 50 -14.13 20.92 42.66
N ASN A 51 -14.09 19.63 43.00
CA ASN A 51 -14.62 19.12 44.26
C ASN A 51 -13.94 19.78 45.47
N ASN A 52 -12.61 19.87 45.47
CA ASN A 52 -11.87 20.54 46.53
C ASN A 52 -12.23 22.03 46.65
N TRP A 53 -12.40 22.72 45.51
CA TRP A 53 -12.83 24.11 45.51
C TRP A 53 -14.27 24.28 46.02
N LEU A 54 -15.19 23.41 45.61
CA LEU A 54 -16.59 23.41 46.05
C LEU A 54 -16.70 23.19 47.57
N VAL A 55 -15.96 22.22 48.11
CA VAL A 55 -15.88 22.00 49.58
C VAL A 55 -15.46 23.28 50.29
N ASN A 56 -14.38 23.93 49.83
CA ASN A 56 -13.88 25.16 50.44
C ASN A 56 -14.86 26.33 50.28
N HIS A 57 -15.55 26.45 49.14
CA HIS A 57 -16.47 27.56 48.89
C HIS A 57 -17.78 27.42 49.67
N VAL A 58 -18.33 26.21 49.74
CA VAL A 58 -19.57 25.94 50.49
C VAL A 58 -19.34 26.05 51.99
N GLN A 59 -18.19 25.60 52.51
CA GLN A 59 -17.82 25.80 53.92
C GLN A 59 -17.82 27.28 54.32
N ASN A 60 -17.39 28.16 53.41
CA ASN A 60 -17.34 29.60 53.66
C ASN A 60 -18.68 30.31 53.37
N ASN A 61 -19.60 29.67 52.65
CA ASN A 61 -20.87 30.27 52.23
C ASN A 61 -21.98 29.20 52.08
N PRO A 62 -22.63 28.75 53.18
CA PRO A 62 -23.56 27.61 53.16
C PRO A 62 -24.87 27.85 52.38
N THR A 63 -25.19 29.11 52.07
CA THR A 63 -26.42 29.49 51.34
C THR A 63 -26.18 29.68 49.84
N LEU A 64 -25.01 29.27 49.31
CA LEU A 64 -24.67 29.44 47.90
C LEU A 64 -25.51 28.52 47.01
N ASP A 65 -25.95 29.10 45.89
CA ASP A 65 -26.65 28.39 44.82
C ASP A 65 -25.64 27.51 44.05
N LEU A 66 -25.67 26.19 44.34
CA LEU A 66 -24.75 25.21 43.76
C LEU A 66 -24.80 25.19 42.22
N SER A 67 -25.91 25.59 41.62
CA SER A 67 -26.08 25.63 40.16
C SER A 67 -25.23 26.71 39.47
N LYS A 68 -24.80 27.74 40.21
CA LYS A 68 -24.01 28.87 39.69
C LYS A 68 -22.51 28.75 39.97
N LEU A 69 -22.15 27.96 40.97
CA LEU A 69 -20.78 27.79 41.44
C LEU A 69 -19.79 27.29 40.37
N PRO A 70 -20.11 26.32 39.50
CA PRO A 70 -19.15 25.83 38.50
C PRO A 70 -18.72 26.93 37.52
N GLN A 71 -19.65 27.80 37.11
CA GLN A 71 -19.34 28.92 36.23
C GLN A 71 -18.39 29.94 36.87
N ASP A 72 -18.53 30.17 38.16
CA ASP A 72 -17.66 31.07 38.92
C ASP A 72 -16.28 30.45 39.14
N TYR A 73 -16.20 29.14 39.44
CA TYR A 73 -14.93 28.41 39.54
C TYR A 73 -14.07 28.55 38.28
N PHE A 74 -14.61 28.21 37.11
CA PHE A 74 -13.84 28.27 35.86
C PHE A 74 -13.58 29.71 35.38
N ARG A 75 -14.29 30.71 35.91
CA ARG A 75 -13.99 32.13 35.66
C ARG A 75 -12.87 32.63 36.56
N GLU A 76 -12.85 32.23 37.83
CA GLU A 76 -11.86 32.67 38.84
C GLU A 76 -10.54 31.92 38.70
N GLN A 77 -10.61 30.61 38.52
CA GLN A 77 -9.48 29.82 38.07
C GLN A 77 -9.26 30.17 36.61
N ARG A 78 -8.37 31.13 36.36
CA ARG A 78 -7.59 31.20 35.10
C ARG A 78 -6.75 29.92 34.98
N SER A 79 -7.42 28.77 34.89
CA SER A 79 -6.86 27.46 35.19
C SER A 79 -5.68 27.18 34.25
N PRO A 80 -4.57 26.63 34.75
CA PRO A 80 -3.51 26.08 33.90
C PRO A 80 -4.02 24.91 33.05
N ILE A 81 -5.14 24.33 33.44
CA ILE A 81 -5.96 23.42 32.64
C ILE A 81 -6.93 24.31 31.87
N SER A 82 -6.42 25.01 30.86
CA SER A 82 -7.26 25.66 29.86
C SER A 82 -7.39 24.66 28.70
N PRO A 83 -8.35 23.72 28.73
CA PRO A 83 -8.64 22.85 27.58
C PRO A 83 -9.01 23.68 26.33
N THR A 84 -9.23 24.99 26.51
CA THR A 84 -9.57 26.01 25.51
C THR A 84 -8.62 26.12 24.32
N THR A 85 -7.39 25.61 24.37
CA THR A 85 -6.55 25.69 23.16
C THR A 85 -7.09 24.76 22.07
N TYR A 86 -7.72 23.65 22.45
CA TYR A 86 -8.04 22.57 21.52
C TYR A 86 -9.45 21.97 21.68
N GLY A 87 -10.17 22.19 22.78
CA GLY A 87 -11.48 21.58 23.02
C GLY A 87 -12.47 22.41 23.86
N ASP A 88 -13.73 21.98 23.84
CA ASP A 88 -14.82 22.59 24.60
C ASP A 88 -15.10 21.80 25.89
N VAL A 89 -15.49 22.53 26.94
CA VAL A 89 -15.83 21.94 28.24
C VAL A 89 -17.25 22.29 28.61
N PHE A 90 -17.96 21.28 29.07
CA PHE A 90 -19.33 21.40 29.54
C PHE A 90 -19.46 20.76 30.91
N ILE A 91 -20.34 21.32 31.74
CA ILE A 91 -20.83 20.66 32.95
C ILE A 91 -22.34 20.60 32.87
N PHE A 92 -22.88 19.41 33.05
CA PHE A 92 -24.31 19.15 33.05
C PHE A 92 -24.78 18.81 34.46
N GLN A 93 -25.98 19.22 34.79
CA GLN A 93 -26.73 18.79 35.97
C GLN A 93 -28.12 18.36 35.52
N ASN A 94 -28.50 17.11 35.82
CA ASN A 94 -29.76 16.50 35.36
C ASN A 94 -29.97 16.64 33.83
N GLY A 95 -28.88 16.49 33.06
CA GLY A 95 -28.87 16.63 31.61
C GLY A 95 -28.97 18.05 31.07
N SER A 96 -29.09 19.08 31.92
CA SER A 96 -29.05 20.48 31.49
C SER A 96 -27.65 21.08 31.69
N PRO A 97 -27.08 21.81 30.70
CA PRO A 97 -25.79 22.45 30.86
C PRO A 97 -25.89 23.59 31.89
N ILE A 98 -25.00 23.57 32.87
CA ILE A 98 -24.83 24.63 33.89
C ILE A 98 -23.50 25.37 33.72
N PHE A 99 -22.60 24.84 32.89
CA PHE A 99 -21.38 25.48 32.46
C PHE A 99 -21.09 25.13 31.02
N ASP A 100 -20.67 26.12 30.25
CA ASP A 100 -19.98 25.95 28.99
C ASP A 100 -18.93 27.06 28.81
N ASN A 101 -17.75 26.67 28.35
CA ASN A 101 -16.59 27.57 28.28
C ASN A 101 -16.78 28.74 27.30
N TYR A 102 -17.60 28.60 26.26
CA TYR A 102 -17.86 29.66 25.27
C TYR A 102 -19.26 30.28 25.35
N ARG A 103 -20.10 29.91 26.32
CA ARG A 103 -21.49 30.40 26.46
C ARG A 103 -22.41 30.17 25.27
N MET A 104 -22.00 29.34 24.31
CA MET A 104 -22.77 29.00 23.12
C MET A 104 -24.09 28.32 23.48
N PHE A 105 -24.09 27.52 24.55
CA PHE A 105 -25.26 26.82 25.06
C PHE A 105 -26.06 27.67 26.03
N LEU A 106 -25.40 28.22 27.06
CA LEU A 106 -26.10 28.93 28.13
C LEU A 106 -26.81 30.19 27.63
N ASP A 107 -26.25 30.89 26.64
CA ASP A 107 -26.86 32.12 26.11
C ASP A 107 -28.01 31.84 25.14
N LYS A 108 -27.91 30.74 24.37
CA LYS A 108 -28.87 30.43 23.28
C LYS A 108 -30.00 29.50 23.73
N TYR A 109 -29.76 28.63 24.72
CA TYR A 109 -30.69 27.59 25.18
C TYR A 109 -30.73 27.50 26.71
N PRO A 110 -31.12 28.58 27.41
CA PRO A 110 -31.07 28.62 28.86
C PRO A 110 -31.99 27.57 29.49
N GLY A 111 -31.42 26.71 30.33
CA GLY A 111 -32.15 25.71 31.12
C GLY A 111 -32.69 24.51 30.33
N GLN A 112 -32.46 24.43 29.02
CA GLN A 112 -32.92 23.29 28.21
C GLN A 112 -32.09 22.04 28.49
N ASN A 113 -32.72 20.87 28.41
CA ASN A 113 -32.00 19.62 28.49
C ASN A 113 -31.18 19.41 27.20
N ILE A 114 -30.02 18.78 27.33
CA ILE A 114 -29.13 18.50 26.20
C ILE A 114 -29.86 17.71 25.09
N LYS A 115 -30.82 16.85 25.45
CA LYS A 115 -31.63 16.10 24.48
C LYS A 115 -32.40 17.02 23.54
N ASP A 116 -33.18 17.94 24.11
CA ASP A 116 -34.05 18.85 23.35
C ASP A 116 -33.21 19.72 22.42
N PHE A 117 -32.06 20.17 22.92
CA PHE A 117 -31.13 20.95 22.15
C PHE A 117 -30.56 20.15 20.96
N ILE A 118 -30.08 18.91 21.16
CA ILE A 118 -29.44 18.17 20.07
C ILE A 118 -30.49 17.73 19.05
N GLU A 119 -31.72 17.46 19.48
CA GLU A 119 -32.84 17.17 18.57
C GLU A 119 -33.04 18.34 17.58
N VAL A 120 -33.07 19.58 18.08
CA VAL A 120 -33.16 20.79 17.22
C VAL A 120 -31.97 20.91 16.26
N GLN A 121 -30.75 20.56 16.68
CA GLN A 121 -29.58 20.62 15.78
C GLN A 121 -29.54 19.47 14.78
N SER A 122 -30.03 18.28 15.14
CA SER A 122 -30.06 17.15 14.22
C SER A 122 -30.88 17.48 12.97
N GLU A 123 -31.99 18.20 13.17
CA GLU A 123 -32.88 18.63 12.10
C GLU A 123 -32.32 19.77 11.25
N THR A 124 -31.46 20.62 11.81
CA THR A 124 -31.07 21.90 11.18
C THR A 124 -29.61 21.99 10.74
N ALA A 125 -28.69 21.30 11.41
CA ALA A 125 -27.25 21.38 11.21
C ALA A 125 -26.59 20.03 10.87
N GLY A 126 -27.39 18.97 10.72
CA GLY A 126 -26.90 17.62 10.44
C GLY A 126 -26.13 17.01 11.62
N ALA A 127 -26.57 17.31 12.85
CA ALA A 127 -26.00 16.69 14.03
C ALA A 127 -26.38 15.20 14.10
N ASP A 128 -25.38 14.32 14.24
CA ASP A 128 -25.54 12.86 14.20
C ASP A 128 -24.73 12.18 15.34
N HIS A 129 -25.05 10.92 15.63
CA HIS A 129 -24.33 10.03 16.57
C HIS A 129 -24.32 10.47 18.04
N TYR A 130 -25.29 11.29 18.45
CA TYR A 130 -25.32 11.92 19.77
C TYR A 130 -26.21 11.22 20.81
N TYR A 131 -27.12 10.32 20.39
CA TYR A 131 -28.09 9.69 21.30
C TYR A 131 -27.43 8.92 22.44
N GLN A 132 -26.32 8.22 22.14
CA GLN A 132 -25.56 7.51 23.15
C GLN A 132 -25.01 8.46 24.21
N LEU A 133 -24.46 9.61 23.80
CA LEU A 133 -24.00 10.62 24.74
C LEU A 133 -25.14 11.11 25.64
N VAL A 134 -26.27 11.49 25.05
CA VAL A 134 -27.43 12.00 25.79
C VAL A 134 -27.90 10.99 26.83
N ASP A 135 -28.01 9.72 26.44
CA ASP A 135 -28.43 8.66 27.35
C ASP A 135 -27.42 8.45 28.48
N GLU A 136 -26.12 8.48 28.19
CA GLU A 136 -25.06 8.28 29.19
C GLU A 136 -24.92 9.50 30.14
N ILE A 137 -25.06 10.73 29.63
CA ILE A 137 -25.13 11.94 30.46
C ILE A 137 -26.34 11.89 31.40
N ASN A 138 -27.52 11.50 30.88
CA ASN A 138 -28.73 11.38 31.70
C ASN A 138 -28.66 10.26 32.75
N LYS A 139 -27.85 9.22 32.51
CA LYS A 139 -27.56 8.15 33.47
C LYS A 139 -26.47 8.49 34.48
N ASN A 140 -25.82 9.66 34.35
CA ASN A 140 -24.65 10.05 35.14
C ASN A 140 -23.55 8.98 35.11
N SER A 141 -23.22 8.46 33.91
CA SER A 141 -22.19 7.43 33.71
C SER A 141 -20.87 8.03 33.21
N GLU A 142 -19.78 7.28 33.32
CA GLU A 142 -18.51 7.59 32.65
C GLU A 142 -18.50 6.99 31.24
N GLY A 143 -17.93 7.71 30.28
CA GLY A 143 -17.78 7.17 28.94
C GLY A 143 -16.99 8.04 27.99
N GLN A 144 -16.91 7.55 26.75
CA GLN A 144 -16.28 8.24 25.64
C GLN A 144 -17.05 7.95 24.36
N GLY A 145 -16.95 8.84 23.38
CA GLY A 145 -17.65 8.70 22.12
C GLY A 145 -17.30 9.81 21.16
N TYR A 146 -18.10 9.93 20.10
CA TYR A 146 -18.02 11.05 19.17
C TYR A 146 -19.42 11.54 18.86
N TRP A 147 -19.50 12.78 18.41
CA TRP A 147 -20.70 13.34 17.80
C TRP A 147 -20.30 14.27 16.66
N THR A 148 -21.28 14.62 15.84
CA THR A 148 -21.15 15.73 14.90
C THR A 148 -22.08 16.83 15.36
N TRP A 149 -21.53 18.03 15.60
CA TRP A 149 -22.32 19.19 16.06
C TRP A 149 -22.72 20.12 14.92
N ASP A 150 -21.73 20.47 14.10
CA ASP A 150 -21.87 21.29 12.90
C ASP A 150 -21.00 20.61 11.84
N ALA A 151 -21.65 19.83 10.98
CA ALA A 151 -20.97 19.00 10.00
C ALA A 151 -20.11 19.83 9.02
N GLU A 152 -20.52 21.08 8.76
CA GLU A 152 -19.83 21.96 7.81
C GLU A 152 -18.60 22.63 8.41
N ARG A 153 -18.66 23.03 9.69
CA ARG A 153 -17.59 23.83 10.31
C ARG A 153 -16.69 23.05 11.24
N ARG A 154 -17.26 22.14 12.04
CA ARG A 154 -16.54 21.44 13.13
C ARG A 154 -16.33 19.98 12.82
N GLY A 155 -17.23 19.38 12.04
CA GLY A 155 -17.19 17.97 11.68
C GLY A 155 -17.35 17.06 12.90
N VAL A 156 -16.69 15.90 12.87
CA VAL A 156 -16.68 14.95 13.98
C VAL A 156 -15.88 15.51 15.15
N GLU A 157 -16.48 15.49 16.33
CA GLU A 157 -15.83 15.78 17.60
C GLU A 157 -15.79 14.56 18.49
N TRP A 158 -14.65 14.34 19.14
CA TRP A 158 -14.46 13.25 20.09
C TRP A 158 -14.60 13.77 21.50
N ALA A 159 -15.41 13.08 22.29
CA ALA A 159 -15.78 13.48 23.62
C ALA A 159 -15.49 12.41 24.66
N VAL A 160 -15.21 12.88 25.86
CA VAL A 160 -15.08 12.07 27.09
C VAL A 160 -15.92 12.76 28.15
N TRP A 161 -16.63 11.97 28.94
CA TRP A 161 -17.46 12.46 30.02
C TRP A 161 -17.27 11.62 31.28
N MET A 162 -17.42 12.28 32.43
CA MET A 162 -17.19 11.69 33.73
C MET A 162 -18.23 12.20 34.73
N PRO A 163 -18.82 11.31 35.54
CA PRO A 163 -19.74 11.71 36.58
C PRO A 163 -18.97 12.27 37.77
N MET A 164 -19.61 13.20 38.46
CA MET A 164 -19.19 13.78 39.72
C MET A 164 -20.43 13.89 40.60
N SER A 165 -20.27 13.68 41.90
CA SER A 165 -21.32 13.95 42.87
C SER A 165 -20.78 14.86 43.96
N PHE A 166 -21.54 15.89 44.33
CA PHE A 166 -21.21 16.82 45.41
C PHE A 166 -22.47 17.19 46.18
N GLU A 167 -22.46 17.02 47.51
CA GLU A 167 -23.60 17.32 48.41
C GLU A 167 -24.94 16.67 47.94
N GLY A 168 -24.86 15.44 47.42
CA GLY A 168 -26.03 14.71 46.92
C GLY A 168 -26.57 15.21 45.57
N GLN A 169 -25.88 16.14 44.91
CA GLN A 169 -26.15 16.56 43.54
C GLN A 169 -25.20 15.88 42.58
N ASP A 170 -25.75 15.41 41.47
CA ASP A 170 -25.01 14.74 40.41
C ASP A 170 -24.72 15.69 39.25
N PHE A 171 -23.49 15.62 38.77
CA PHE A 171 -22.94 16.42 37.68
C PHE A 171 -22.23 15.52 36.70
N VAL A 172 -22.24 15.90 35.42
CA VAL A 172 -21.40 15.27 34.40
C VAL A 172 -20.46 16.32 33.84
N LEU A 173 -19.16 16.10 33.99
CA LEU A 173 -18.14 16.90 33.34
C LEU A 173 -17.84 16.29 31.97
N LEU A 174 -17.73 17.13 30.96
CA LEU A 174 -17.49 16.69 29.59
C LEU A 174 -16.42 17.55 28.94
N ILE A 175 -15.54 16.90 28.17
CA ILE A 175 -14.64 17.56 27.22
C ILE A 175 -14.93 17.01 25.83
N THR A 176 -15.02 17.91 24.85
CA THR A 176 -15.09 17.56 23.42
C THR A 176 -13.95 18.22 22.66
N THR A 177 -13.46 17.58 21.60
CA THR A 177 -12.38 18.11 20.76
C THR A 177 -12.62 17.70 19.31
N PRO A 178 -12.64 18.66 18.36
CA PRO A 178 -12.72 18.38 16.94
C PRO A 178 -11.64 17.42 16.47
N GLN A 179 -12.01 16.41 15.69
CA GLN A 179 -11.08 15.38 15.19
C GLN A 179 -9.89 15.98 14.43
N GLN A 180 -10.13 17.03 13.66
CA GLN A 180 -9.07 17.70 12.91
C GLN A 180 -7.99 18.27 13.84
N ILE A 181 -8.38 18.84 14.97
CA ILE A 181 -7.44 19.37 15.97
C ILE A 181 -6.62 18.24 16.59
N ILE A 182 -7.25 17.11 16.93
CA ILE A 182 -6.55 15.92 17.44
C ILE A 182 -5.47 15.48 16.44
N PHE A 183 -5.83 15.41 15.15
CA PHE A 183 -4.92 14.99 14.09
C PHE A 183 -3.80 15.98 13.82
N ASP A 184 -4.07 17.28 13.93
CA ASP A 184 -3.08 18.34 13.73
C ASP A 184 -2.05 18.36 14.86
N VAL A 185 -2.50 18.29 16.12
CA VAL A 185 -1.61 18.22 17.30
C VAL A 185 -0.74 16.96 17.26
N ALA A 186 -1.31 15.83 16.88
CA ALA A 186 -0.58 14.57 16.74
C ALA A 186 0.18 14.40 15.41
N SER A 187 0.13 15.40 14.52
CA SER A 187 0.80 15.37 13.22
C SER A 187 0.45 14.13 12.36
N VAL A 188 -0.79 13.64 12.45
CA VAL A 188 -1.26 12.44 11.73
C VAL A 188 -1.10 12.59 10.22
N SER A 189 -1.32 13.80 9.69
CA SER A 189 -1.14 14.11 8.26
C SER A 189 0.31 13.92 7.80
N GLN A 190 1.30 14.18 8.66
CA GLN A 190 2.72 13.96 8.35
C GLN A 190 3.06 12.47 8.30
N ASN A 191 2.49 11.67 9.21
CA ASN A 191 2.66 10.20 9.19
C ASN A 191 2.10 9.59 7.91
N LYS A 192 0.94 10.06 7.44
CA LYS A 192 0.38 9.63 6.15
C LYS A 192 1.34 9.90 4.99
N LEU A 193 1.89 11.12 4.91
CA LEU A 193 2.87 11.48 3.86
C LEU A 193 4.12 10.60 3.93
N TYR A 194 4.60 10.29 5.13
CA TYR A 194 5.73 9.38 5.33
C TYR A 194 5.45 7.97 4.80
N TYR A 195 4.29 7.38 5.12
CA TYR A 195 3.90 6.07 4.59
C TYR A 195 3.74 6.08 3.07
N MET A 196 3.12 7.13 2.51
CA MET A 196 2.99 7.30 1.06
C MET A 196 4.36 7.42 0.37
N PHE A 197 5.31 8.10 0.98
CA PHE A 197 6.67 8.26 0.45
C PHE A 197 7.41 6.92 0.40
N ILE A 198 7.41 6.16 1.50
CA ILE A 198 8.02 4.82 1.56
C ILE A 198 7.36 3.88 0.53
N ALA A 199 6.04 3.88 0.48
CA ALA A 199 5.26 3.10 -0.48
C ALA A 199 5.61 3.44 -1.93
N SER A 200 5.82 4.73 -2.23
CA SER A 200 6.21 5.19 -3.56
C SER A 200 7.61 4.71 -3.92
N ILE A 201 8.58 4.85 -3.02
CA ILE A 201 9.95 4.34 -3.22
C ILE A 201 9.94 2.82 -3.44
N ALA A 202 9.21 2.08 -2.61
CA ALA A 202 9.10 0.64 -2.71
C ALA A 202 8.47 0.20 -4.05
N ASN A 203 7.44 0.91 -4.53
CA ASN A 203 6.86 0.67 -5.86
C ASN A 203 7.85 0.95 -6.99
N ILE A 204 8.62 2.03 -6.92
CA ILE A 204 9.65 2.35 -7.93
C ILE A 204 10.70 1.24 -7.96
N LEU A 205 11.21 0.82 -6.80
CA LEU A 205 12.18 -0.27 -6.70
C LEU A 205 11.62 -1.60 -7.23
N LEU A 206 10.36 -1.91 -6.92
CA LEU A 206 9.68 -3.08 -7.45
C LEU A 206 9.65 -3.06 -8.99
N ILE A 207 9.26 -1.93 -9.59
CA ILE A 207 9.24 -1.76 -11.05
C ILE A 207 10.65 -1.92 -11.64
N LEU A 208 11.67 -1.32 -11.03
CA LEU A 208 13.07 -1.43 -11.49
C LEU A 208 13.58 -2.87 -11.45
N VAL A 209 13.31 -3.61 -10.37
CA VAL A 209 13.65 -5.04 -10.26
C VAL A 209 12.96 -5.84 -11.36
N PHE A 210 11.69 -5.54 -11.66
CA PHE A 210 10.97 -6.21 -12.75
C PHE A 210 11.54 -5.88 -14.13
N ILE A 211 11.87 -4.61 -14.41
CA ILE A 211 12.51 -4.21 -15.67
C ILE A 211 13.86 -4.93 -15.84
N PHE A 212 14.66 -4.96 -14.78
CA PHE A 212 15.95 -5.66 -14.79
C PHE A 212 15.79 -7.16 -15.06
N PHE A 213 14.87 -7.82 -14.35
CA PHE A 213 14.57 -9.24 -14.55
C PHE A 213 14.08 -9.53 -15.96
N TYR A 214 13.22 -8.67 -16.50
CA TYR A 214 12.73 -8.74 -17.87
C TYR A 214 13.87 -8.66 -18.89
N TYR A 215 14.74 -7.65 -18.75
CA TYR A 215 15.91 -7.47 -19.61
C TYR A 215 16.85 -8.67 -19.56
N TRP A 216 17.10 -9.20 -18.36
CA TRP A 216 17.93 -10.38 -18.15
C TRP A 216 17.35 -11.63 -18.84
N GLN A 217 16.03 -11.86 -18.74
CA GLN A 217 15.39 -12.96 -19.45
C GLN A 217 15.48 -12.81 -20.97
N GLU A 218 15.21 -11.62 -21.52
CA GLU A 218 15.33 -11.42 -22.97
C GLU A 218 16.77 -11.64 -23.44
N LYS A 219 17.77 -11.17 -22.69
CA LYS A 219 19.17 -11.41 -22.99
C LYS A 219 19.45 -12.92 -23.04
N LYS A 220 19.03 -13.68 -22.02
CA LYS A 220 19.21 -15.13 -21.98
C LYS A 220 18.54 -15.85 -23.17
N ILE A 221 17.34 -15.40 -23.57
CA ILE A 221 16.64 -15.96 -24.74
C ILE A 221 17.39 -15.62 -26.04
N ARG A 222 17.86 -14.37 -26.20
CA ARG A 222 18.66 -13.95 -27.36
C ARG A 222 19.96 -14.74 -27.47
N ASP A 223 20.66 -14.91 -26.35
CA ASP A 223 21.91 -15.67 -26.28
C ASP A 223 21.65 -17.14 -26.71
N ALA A 224 20.61 -17.78 -26.16
CA ALA A 224 20.23 -19.16 -26.52
C ALA A 224 19.81 -19.31 -28.00
N LEU A 225 19.09 -18.34 -28.56
CA LEU A 225 18.71 -18.35 -29.98
C LEU A 225 19.92 -18.16 -30.91
N SER A 226 20.86 -17.29 -30.54
CA SER A 226 22.09 -17.09 -31.32
C SER A 226 23.00 -18.32 -31.31
N GLU A 227 23.10 -19.00 -30.16
CA GLU A 227 23.82 -20.26 -30.03
C GLU A 227 23.17 -21.37 -30.87
N SER A 228 21.84 -21.55 -30.78
CA SER A 228 21.11 -22.51 -31.60
C SER A 228 21.21 -22.24 -33.10
N GLY A 229 21.13 -20.97 -33.52
CA GLY A 229 21.26 -20.60 -34.94
C GLY A 229 22.66 -20.89 -35.50
N ASN A 230 23.71 -20.70 -34.68
CA ASN A 230 25.06 -21.06 -35.05
C ASN A 230 25.24 -22.58 -35.16
N VAL A 231 24.64 -23.36 -34.27
CA VAL A 231 24.70 -24.83 -34.32
C VAL A 231 24.02 -25.37 -35.58
N THR A 232 22.85 -24.87 -35.95
CA THR A 232 22.16 -25.30 -37.19
C THR A 232 23.01 -24.99 -38.43
N LYS A 233 23.60 -23.79 -38.50
CA LYS A 233 24.44 -23.38 -39.62
C LYS A 233 25.73 -24.22 -39.74
N ILE A 234 26.31 -24.63 -38.60
CA ILE A 234 27.46 -25.55 -38.59
C ILE A 234 27.04 -26.93 -39.10
N GLY A 235 25.87 -27.42 -38.72
CA GLY A 235 25.33 -28.70 -39.22
C GLY A 235 25.09 -28.70 -40.72
N GLU A 236 24.51 -27.63 -41.27
CA GLU A 236 24.31 -27.46 -42.73
C GLU A 236 25.65 -27.45 -43.47
N LEU A 237 26.65 -26.71 -42.97
CA LEU A 237 27.98 -26.67 -43.57
C LEU A 237 28.71 -28.03 -43.52
N GLN A 238 28.50 -28.81 -42.46
CA GLN A 238 29.03 -30.17 -42.36
C GLN A 238 28.37 -31.12 -43.37
N HIS A 239 27.05 -31.02 -43.54
CA HIS A 239 26.33 -31.82 -44.52
C HIS A 239 26.74 -31.49 -45.97
N ASP A 240 26.90 -30.20 -46.29
CA ASP A 240 27.39 -29.75 -47.59
C ASP A 240 28.82 -30.23 -47.86
N LEU A 241 29.67 -30.19 -46.82
CA LEU A 241 31.04 -30.71 -46.90
C LEU A 241 31.07 -32.22 -47.19
N GLU A 242 30.25 -33.02 -46.52
CA GLU A 242 30.15 -34.46 -46.77
C GLU A 242 29.61 -34.78 -48.17
N THR A 243 28.58 -34.05 -48.60
CA THR A 243 28.04 -34.19 -49.96
C THR A 243 29.08 -33.86 -51.03
N CYS A 244 29.91 -32.84 -50.79
CA CYS A 244 31.00 -32.48 -51.67
C CYS A 244 32.10 -33.56 -51.72
N LYS A 245 32.48 -34.12 -50.56
CA LYS A 245 33.43 -35.24 -50.49
C LYS A 245 32.94 -36.45 -51.27
N LEU A 246 31.67 -36.82 -51.13
CA LEU A 246 31.08 -37.98 -51.81
C LEU A 246 31.03 -37.77 -53.34
N LYS A 247 30.75 -36.55 -53.80
CA LYS A 247 30.85 -36.20 -55.23
C LYS A 247 32.28 -36.32 -55.75
N LEU A 248 33.27 -35.85 -54.99
CA LEU A 248 34.69 -35.96 -55.36
C LEU A 248 35.16 -37.41 -55.40
N GLU A 249 34.75 -38.23 -54.45
CA GLU A 249 35.07 -39.67 -54.43
C GLU A 249 34.46 -40.40 -55.62
N ASN A 250 33.19 -40.11 -55.96
CA ASN A 250 32.55 -40.66 -57.15
C ASN A 250 33.25 -40.22 -58.45
N GLN A 251 33.66 -38.95 -58.55
CA GLN A 251 34.44 -38.49 -59.70
C GLN A 251 35.79 -39.19 -59.78
N SER A 252 36.50 -39.34 -58.65
CA SER A 252 37.77 -40.06 -58.57
C SER A 252 37.61 -41.52 -59.05
N ASN A 253 36.57 -42.21 -58.58
CA ASN A 253 36.27 -43.59 -59.01
C ASN A 253 35.94 -43.66 -60.51
N GLN A 254 35.22 -42.66 -61.04
CA GLN A 254 34.96 -42.57 -62.48
C GLN A 254 36.24 -42.37 -63.28
N TYR A 255 37.15 -41.50 -62.83
CA TYR A 255 38.46 -41.31 -63.48
C TYR A 255 39.31 -42.57 -63.42
N GLN A 256 39.32 -43.28 -62.29
CA GLN A 256 40.03 -44.55 -62.16
C GLN A 256 39.49 -45.60 -63.14
N LYS A 257 38.16 -45.73 -63.25
CA LYS A 257 37.52 -46.64 -64.20
C LYS A 257 37.87 -46.29 -65.65
N VAL A 258 37.83 -45.01 -66.02
CA VAL A 258 38.24 -44.56 -67.37
C VAL A 258 39.71 -44.87 -67.62
N SER A 259 40.57 -44.70 -66.62
CA SER A 259 41.99 -45.04 -66.71
C SER A 259 42.20 -46.54 -66.94
N GLU A 260 41.50 -47.40 -66.22
CA GLU A 260 41.55 -48.87 -66.38
C GLU A 260 41.03 -49.31 -67.77
N GLU A 261 39.93 -48.69 -68.26
CA GLU A 261 39.41 -48.94 -69.61
C GLU A 261 40.41 -48.50 -70.70
N LEU A 262 41.08 -47.36 -70.51
CA LEU A 262 42.10 -46.85 -71.44
C LEU A 262 43.32 -47.79 -71.47
N GLU A 263 43.78 -48.26 -70.31
CA GLU A 263 44.89 -49.20 -70.19
C GLU A 263 44.56 -50.55 -70.85
N SER A 264 43.33 -51.05 -70.65
CA SER A 264 42.84 -52.26 -71.33
C SER A 264 42.80 -52.09 -72.86
N ALA A 265 42.28 -50.95 -73.35
CA ALA A 265 42.25 -50.65 -74.77
C ALA A 265 43.65 -50.54 -75.39
N MET A 266 44.58 -49.91 -74.67
CA MET A 266 45.98 -49.81 -75.09
C MET A 266 46.64 -51.19 -75.18
N ASN A 267 46.42 -52.07 -74.20
CA ASN A 267 46.92 -53.45 -74.23
C ASN A 267 46.33 -54.27 -75.40
N MET A 268 45.05 -54.07 -75.74
CA MET A 268 44.44 -54.69 -76.91
C MET A 268 45.03 -54.20 -78.24
N MET A 269 45.38 -52.90 -78.35
CA MET A 269 46.04 -52.37 -79.53
C MET A 269 47.45 -52.97 -79.69
N ILE A 270 48.21 -53.07 -78.60
CA ILE A 270 49.54 -53.70 -78.60
C ILE A 270 49.45 -55.18 -79.06
N ASP A 271 48.48 -55.96 -78.58
CA ASP A 271 48.28 -57.35 -79.03
C ASP A 271 47.92 -57.45 -80.52
N LYS A 272 47.08 -56.54 -81.03
CA LYS A 272 46.75 -56.48 -82.46
C LYS A 272 47.98 -56.17 -83.31
N ASP A 273 48.78 -55.20 -82.91
CA ASP A 273 50.01 -54.84 -83.63
C ASP A 273 51.02 -55.99 -83.63
N MET A 274 51.15 -56.72 -82.52
CA MET A 274 51.97 -57.94 -82.47
C MET A 274 51.48 -59.01 -83.46
N LYS A 275 50.16 -59.27 -83.51
CA LYS A 275 49.58 -60.23 -84.47
C LYS A 275 49.75 -59.79 -85.92
N ILE A 276 49.60 -58.51 -86.22
CA ILE A 276 49.84 -57.96 -87.56
C ILE A 276 51.30 -58.19 -87.96
N ASN A 277 52.25 -57.89 -87.08
CA ASN A 277 53.67 -58.13 -87.32
C ASN A 277 53.97 -59.62 -87.55
N GLU A 278 53.34 -60.53 -86.80
CA GLU A 278 53.48 -61.98 -86.99
C GLU A 278 52.96 -62.43 -88.37
N VAL A 279 51.80 -61.92 -88.80
CA VAL A 279 51.22 -62.21 -90.13
C VAL A 279 52.12 -61.66 -91.24
N GLN A 280 52.63 -60.43 -91.09
CA GLN A 280 53.56 -59.84 -92.05
C GLN A 280 54.85 -60.66 -92.19
N ASN A 281 55.40 -61.16 -91.07
CA ASN A 281 56.56 -62.04 -91.09
C ASN A 281 56.27 -63.37 -91.80
N LYS A 282 55.14 -64.03 -91.50
CA LYS A 282 54.72 -65.27 -92.20
C LYS A 282 54.50 -65.06 -93.70
N LEU A 283 53.96 -63.91 -94.11
CA LEU A 283 53.81 -63.56 -95.53
C LEU A 283 55.18 -63.35 -96.19
N LYS A 284 56.11 -62.69 -95.50
CA LYS A 284 57.47 -62.47 -95.99
C LYS A 284 58.23 -63.79 -96.18
N ASP A 285 58.05 -64.75 -95.27
CA ASP A 285 58.62 -66.09 -95.38
C ASP A 285 58.04 -66.87 -96.58
N ARG A 286 56.74 -66.72 -96.86
CA ARG A 286 56.09 -67.35 -98.04
C ARG A 286 56.49 -66.73 -99.38
N MET A 287 56.94 -65.48 -99.42
CA MET A 287 57.41 -64.85 -100.66
C MET A 287 58.87 -65.19 -101.00
N ASN A 288 59.62 -65.73 -100.03
CA ASN A 288 61.05 -66.03 -100.16
C ASN A 288 61.36 -67.53 -100.30
N GLY A 289 60.34 -68.40 -100.38
CA GLY A 289 60.47 -69.84 -100.63
C GLY A 289 59.67 -70.27 -101.85
#